data_AF-A0A640M6F5-F1
#
_entry.id   AF-A0A640M6F5-F1
#
_cell.length_a   1.000
_cell.length_b   1.000
_cell.length_c   1.000
_cell.angle_alpha   90.00
_cell.angle_beta   90.00
_cell.angle_gamma   90.00
#
_symmetry.space_group_name_H-M   'P 1'
#
loop_
_entity.id
_entity.type
_entity.pdbx_description
1 polymer ?
#
loop_
_entity_poly.entity_id
_entity_poly.type
_entity_poly.pdbx_seq_one_letter_code
_entity_poly.pdbx_strand_id
1 'polypeptide(L)'
;MNNVVLQIGQMNFRGNVIDHGWFKTLTLDNGKPNMVAISILGEVVYWYKPTEVRDEHSNNVRYKQKFKADTLQKSYQQFADSFGFTKRQVKDACDYLKDRRLVHIEFRTIFVNGTRCNNVMFIEPIPEEIQKISILYWENGTPPTLERKRVLQQNEPPSYDKKEEPPTFKRKTNTENTTKNTTENVSSSSIFSFYENNFGILNSFIAENISQWVNDTSEELVQAAMERALKQQKKWNYAEGILKQWVNNNVKTLKDVDALETEYQRNKGVKKRVGINRKSDDSDSEYIGL
;
A
#
# COMPACT_ATOMS: atom_id res chain seq x y z
N MET A 1 43.46 -13.00 12.61
CA MET A 1 42.09 -12.67 12.14
C MET A 1 41.12 -13.39 13.08
N ASN A 2 40.03 -12.75 13.50
CA ASN A 2 39.08 -13.30 14.47
C ASN A 2 38.39 -14.56 13.90
N ASN A 3 38.26 -15.64 14.68
CA ASN A 3 37.61 -16.89 14.26
C ASN A 3 36.16 -16.67 13.78
N VAL A 4 35.41 -15.79 14.45
CA VAL A 4 34.06 -15.41 14.02
C VAL A 4 34.08 -14.72 12.65
N VAL A 5 35.08 -13.88 12.37
CA VAL A 5 35.23 -13.24 11.05
C VAL A 5 35.50 -14.27 9.96
N LEU A 6 36.29 -15.31 10.26
CA LEU A 6 36.53 -16.42 9.32
C LEU A 6 35.26 -17.23 9.06
N GLN A 7 34.50 -17.57 10.11
CA GLN A 7 33.24 -18.31 9.99
C GLN A 7 32.18 -17.53 9.22
N ILE A 8 32.01 -16.24 9.51
CA ILE A 8 31.09 -15.36 8.77
C ILE A 8 31.54 -15.21 7.31
N GLY A 9 32.84 -15.08 7.05
CA GLY A 9 33.37 -14.98 5.69
C GLY A 9 33.19 -16.24 4.84
N GLN A 10 33.00 -17.41 5.47
CA GLN A 10 32.70 -18.68 4.78
C GLN A 10 31.20 -18.82 4.41
N MET A 11 30.32 -17.96 4.94
CA MET A 11 28.89 -18.01 4.65
C MET A 11 28.55 -17.26 3.37
N ASN A 12 27.70 -17.86 2.53
CA ASN A 12 27.22 -17.24 1.31
C ASN A 12 25.95 -16.42 1.57
N PHE A 13 26.11 -15.13 1.88
CA PHE A 13 24.98 -14.21 1.99
C PHE A 13 24.49 -13.76 0.60
N ARG A 14 23.18 -13.75 0.42
CA ARG A 14 22.50 -13.09 -0.70
C ARG A 14 21.45 -12.15 -0.12
N GLY A 15 21.42 -10.92 -0.63
CA GLY A 15 20.46 -9.95 -0.16
C GLY A 15 20.74 -8.56 -0.71
N ASN A 16 19.94 -7.62 -0.24
CA ASN A 16 19.99 -6.24 -0.67
C ASN A 16 21.30 -5.58 -0.24
N VAL A 17 21.85 -4.80 -1.15
CA VAL A 17 23.04 -3.98 -0.89
C VAL A 17 22.55 -2.58 -0.59
N ILE A 18 22.93 -2.06 0.57
CA ILE A 18 22.61 -0.70 1.00
C ILE A 18 23.91 0.05 1.21
N ASP A 19 24.05 1.19 0.54
CA ASP A 19 25.20 2.07 0.72
C ASP A 19 25.00 2.96 1.95
N HIS A 20 26.07 3.16 2.73
CA HIS A 20 26.01 3.95 3.97
C HIS A 20 25.70 5.44 3.74
N GLY A 21 26.02 5.97 2.55
CA GLY A 21 25.74 7.34 2.13
C GLY A 21 24.25 7.60 2.02
N TRP A 22 23.45 6.58 1.69
CA TRP A 22 22.00 6.70 1.58
C TRP A 22 21.33 7.11 2.89
N PHE A 23 21.87 6.69 4.04
CA PHE A 23 21.34 7.10 5.35
C PHE A 23 21.52 8.59 5.63
N LYS A 24 22.53 9.22 5.02
CA LYS A 24 22.81 10.66 5.17
C LYS A 24 22.03 11.50 4.15
N THR A 25 21.81 10.97 2.95
CA THR A 25 21.22 11.70 1.82
C THR A 25 19.71 11.50 1.69
N LEU A 26 19.22 10.27 1.91
CA LEU A 26 17.81 9.92 1.84
C LEU A 26 17.14 10.14 3.20
N THR A 27 16.88 11.40 3.52
CA THR A 27 16.28 11.82 4.80
C THR A 27 14.85 12.33 4.62
N LEU A 28 14.06 12.19 5.69
CA LEU A 28 12.77 12.84 5.86
C LEU A 28 12.97 14.33 6.18
N ASP A 29 11.88 15.10 6.23
CA ASP A 29 11.94 16.55 6.51
C ASP A 29 12.57 16.88 7.87
N ASN A 30 12.42 15.96 8.84
CA ASN A 30 13.02 16.03 10.17
C ASN A 30 14.51 15.65 10.21
N GLY A 31 15.13 15.36 9.06
CA GLY A 31 16.54 14.99 8.96
C GLY A 31 16.87 13.54 9.32
N LYS A 32 15.91 12.74 9.81
CA LYS A 32 16.12 11.31 10.07
C LYS A 32 16.13 10.52 8.75
N PRO A 33 16.91 9.42 8.65
CA PRO A 33 16.92 8.59 7.44
C PRO A 33 15.54 8.04 7.10
N ASN A 34 15.17 8.11 5.82
CA ASN A 34 13.96 7.51 5.28
C ASN A 34 14.22 6.02 5.03
N MET A 35 14.07 5.21 6.08
CA MET A 35 14.34 3.77 6.02
C MET A 35 13.52 3.03 4.96
N VAL A 36 12.29 3.46 4.70
CA VAL A 36 11.45 2.83 3.68
C VAL A 36 12.03 3.06 2.29
N ALA A 37 12.39 4.31 1.96
CA ALA A 37 13.03 4.63 0.68
C ALA A 37 14.37 3.92 0.50
N ILE A 38 15.19 3.85 1.56
CA ILE A 38 16.48 3.14 1.55
C ILE A 38 16.28 1.64 1.27
N SER A 39 15.32 0.99 1.94
CA SER A 39 15.03 -0.43 1.73
C SER A 39 14.52 -0.71 0.31
N ILE A 40 13.62 0.14 -0.21
CA ILE A 40 13.10 0.02 -1.58
C ILE A 40 14.22 0.21 -2.60
N LEU A 41 15.09 1.21 -2.43
CA LEU A 41 16.21 1.43 -3.34
C LEU A 41 17.19 0.25 -3.32
N GLY A 42 17.50 -0.30 -2.14
CA GLY A 42 18.36 -1.47 -2.00
C GLY A 42 17.80 -2.72 -2.68
N GLU A 43 16.47 -2.93 -2.60
CA GLU A 43 15.78 -4.00 -3.33
C GLU A 43 15.90 -3.81 -4.84
N VAL A 44 15.60 -2.62 -5.35
CA VAL A 44 15.67 -2.32 -6.79
C VAL A 44 17.10 -2.53 -7.29
N VAL A 45 18.11 -1.99 -6.61
CA VAL A 45 19.52 -2.17 -6.96
C VAL A 45 19.92 -3.65 -6.93
N TYR A 46 19.44 -4.43 -5.96
CA TYR A 46 19.70 -5.86 -5.92
C TYR A 46 19.21 -6.59 -7.17
N TRP A 47 18.02 -6.28 -7.68
CA TRP A 47 17.47 -6.91 -8.89
C TRP A 47 18.22 -6.51 -10.16
N TYR A 48 18.74 -5.28 -10.22
CA TYR A 48 19.53 -4.78 -11.34
C TYR A 48 21.02 -5.15 -11.27
N LYS A 49 21.53 -5.56 -10.10
CA LYS A 49 22.88 -6.11 -9.99
C LYS A 49 22.94 -7.46 -10.72
N PRO A 50 23.80 -7.64 -11.74
CA PRO A 50 23.88 -8.91 -12.44
C PRO A 50 24.40 -10.02 -11.53
N THR A 51 23.96 -11.25 -11.78
CA THR A 51 24.52 -12.43 -11.13
C THR A 51 25.72 -12.92 -11.95
N GLU A 52 26.87 -13.08 -11.31
CA GLU A 52 28.04 -13.70 -11.91
C GLU A 52 27.87 -15.23 -11.91
N VAL A 53 27.84 -15.80 -13.11
CA VAL A 53 27.88 -17.25 -13.33
C VAL A 53 29.27 -17.59 -13.85
N ARG A 54 30.05 -18.28 -13.03
CA ARG A 54 31.38 -18.76 -13.44
C ARG A 54 31.22 -20.13 -14.07
N ASP A 55 31.71 -20.25 -15.30
CA ASP A 55 31.76 -21.52 -15.99
C ASP A 55 33.03 -22.28 -15.58
N GLU A 56 32.85 -23.37 -14.83
CA GLU A 56 33.93 -24.11 -14.17
C GLU A 56 34.97 -24.68 -15.15
N HIS A 57 34.57 -24.93 -16.41
CA HIS A 57 35.44 -25.50 -17.43
C HIS A 57 36.16 -24.46 -18.30
N SER A 58 35.62 -23.24 -18.41
CA SER A 58 36.16 -22.22 -19.32
C SER A 58 36.75 -20.99 -18.61
N ASN A 59 36.62 -20.92 -17.28
CA ASN A 59 37.01 -19.78 -16.42
C ASN A 59 36.40 -18.43 -16.88
N ASN A 60 35.35 -18.47 -17.71
CA ASN A 60 34.65 -17.30 -18.19
C ASN A 60 33.56 -16.88 -17.19
N VAL A 61 33.52 -15.58 -16.88
CA VAL A 61 32.45 -14.98 -16.09
C VAL A 61 31.33 -14.55 -17.04
N ARG A 62 30.16 -15.18 -16.93
CA ARG A 62 28.95 -14.73 -17.62
C ARG A 62 28.06 -13.96 -16.67
N TYR A 63 27.54 -12.82 -17.12
CA TYR A 63 26.57 -12.03 -16.36
C TYR A 63 25.16 -12.43 -16.75
N LYS A 64 24.31 -12.65 -15.74
CA LYS A 64 22.89 -12.98 -15.93
C LYS A 64 21.99 -12.01 -15.20
N GLN A 65 21.01 -11.45 -15.91
CA GLN A 65 19.94 -10.65 -15.33
C GLN A 65 18.99 -11.53 -14.49
N LYS A 66 18.47 -10.98 -13.39
CA LYS A 66 17.64 -11.73 -12.43
C LYS A 66 16.15 -11.79 -12.79
N PHE A 67 15.70 -10.97 -13.74
CA PHE A 67 14.32 -10.92 -14.21
C PHE A 67 14.29 -11.02 -15.75
N LYS A 68 13.12 -11.41 -16.30
CA LYS A 68 12.97 -11.71 -17.74
C LYS A 68 12.59 -10.50 -18.59
N ALA A 69 11.93 -9.51 -17.99
CA ALA A 69 11.45 -8.32 -18.68
C ALA A 69 12.59 -7.32 -18.91
N ASP A 70 12.32 -6.29 -19.74
CA ASP A 70 13.19 -5.13 -19.95
C ASP A 70 13.38 -4.34 -18.65
N THR A 71 12.31 -4.13 -17.90
CA THR A 71 12.29 -3.36 -16.65
C THR A 71 11.76 -4.23 -15.51
N LEU A 72 12.21 -3.97 -14.28
CA LEU A 72 11.76 -4.74 -13.12
C LEU A 72 10.26 -4.52 -12.88
N GLN A 73 9.48 -5.58 -13.10
CA GLN A 73 8.06 -5.60 -12.77
C GLN A 73 7.87 -5.90 -11.28
N LYS A 74 7.47 -4.90 -10.49
CA LYS A 74 7.18 -5.09 -9.06
C LYS A 74 6.13 -4.11 -8.58
N SER A 75 5.07 -4.63 -7.98
CA SER A 75 3.98 -3.82 -7.43
C SER A 75 4.33 -3.26 -6.06
N TYR A 76 3.67 -2.17 -5.67
CA TYR A 76 3.77 -1.62 -4.31
C TYR A 76 3.45 -2.64 -3.21
N GLN A 77 2.52 -3.56 -3.46
CA GLN A 77 2.17 -4.58 -2.47
C GLN A 77 3.32 -5.58 -2.30
N GLN A 78 3.93 -6.05 -3.38
CA GLN A 78 5.07 -6.97 -3.28
C GLN A 78 6.27 -6.35 -2.55
N PHE A 79 6.50 -5.05 -2.74
CA PHE A 79 7.49 -4.30 -1.96
C PHE A 79 7.10 -4.19 -0.47
N ALA A 80 5.83 -3.92 -0.18
CA ALA A 80 5.32 -3.88 1.19
C ALA A 80 5.52 -5.22 1.91
N ASP A 81 5.17 -6.32 1.24
CA ASP A 81 5.29 -7.68 1.77
C ASP A 81 6.77 -8.08 2.01
N SER A 82 7.70 -7.57 1.20
CA SER A 82 9.14 -7.88 1.33
C SER A 82 9.76 -7.36 2.63
N PHE A 83 9.28 -6.22 3.14
CA PHE A 83 9.89 -5.52 4.27
C PHE A 83 8.95 -5.29 5.47
N GLY A 84 7.70 -5.72 5.37
CA GLY A 84 6.70 -5.49 6.41
C GLY A 84 6.24 -4.03 6.52
N PHE A 85 6.29 -3.26 5.42
CA PHE A 85 5.77 -1.90 5.38
C PHE A 85 4.32 -1.87 4.90
N THR A 86 3.60 -0.79 5.19
CA THR A 86 2.30 -0.56 4.56
C THR A 86 2.48 -0.19 3.08
N LYS A 87 1.51 -0.57 2.24
CA LYS A 87 1.48 -0.16 0.82
C LYS A 87 1.60 1.36 0.63
N ARG A 88 1.04 2.13 1.57
CA ARG A 88 1.13 3.60 1.56
C ARG A 88 2.56 4.08 1.79
N GLN A 89 3.24 3.58 2.82
CA GLN A 89 4.65 3.91 3.07
C GLN A 89 5.52 3.59 1.86
N VAL A 90 5.28 2.45 1.22
CA VAL A 90 6.00 2.07 -0.01
C VAL A 90 5.70 3.02 -1.15
N LYS A 91 4.43 3.37 -1.39
CA LYS A 91 4.07 4.34 -2.43
C LYS A 91 4.74 5.69 -2.18
N ASP A 92 4.67 6.21 -0.96
CA ASP A 92 5.27 7.49 -0.57
C ASP A 92 6.80 7.44 -0.74
N ALA A 93 7.44 6.31 -0.42
CA ALA A 93 8.87 6.10 -0.64
C ALA A 93 9.24 6.01 -2.12
N CYS A 94 8.43 5.34 -2.94
CA CYS A 94 8.63 5.29 -4.39
C CYS A 94 8.49 6.66 -5.04
N ASP A 95 7.48 7.45 -4.64
CA ASP A 95 7.32 8.83 -5.11
C ASP A 95 8.51 9.69 -4.66
N TYR A 96 8.96 9.57 -3.41
CA TYR A 96 10.16 10.25 -2.92
C TYR A 96 11.43 9.93 -3.73
N LEU A 97 11.65 8.66 -4.09
CA LEU A 97 12.79 8.24 -4.91
C LEU A 97 12.67 8.76 -6.36
N LYS A 98 11.45 8.74 -6.92
CA LYS A 98 11.16 9.24 -8.27
C LYS A 98 11.38 10.74 -8.37
N ASP A 99 10.91 11.52 -7.39
CA ASP A 99 11.05 12.98 -7.35
C ASP A 99 12.52 13.41 -7.25
N ARG A 100 13.37 12.55 -6.65
CA ARG A 100 14.83 12.72 -6.60
C ARG A 100 15.57 12.15 -7.81
N ARG A 101 14.85 11.64 -8.80
CA ARG A 101 15.41 11.03 -10.02
C ARG A 101 16.33 9.85 -9.73
N LEU A 102 16.10 9.13 -8.62
CA LEU A 102 16.86 7.92 -8.29
C LEU A 102 16.27 6.68 -8.97
N VAL A 103 14.97 6.74 -9.30
CA VAL A 103 14.25 5.71 -10.03
C VAL A 103 13.32 6.31 -11.06
N HIS A 104 13.13 5.61 -12.17
CA HIS A 104 12.01 5.80 -13.09
C HIS A 104 10.90 4.80 -12.76
N ILE A 105 9.64 5.26 -12.73
CA ILE A 105 8.48 4.40 -12.47
C ILE A 105 7.45 4.67 -13.56
N GLU A 106 6.99 3.61 -14.19
CA GLU A 106 5.95 3.65 -15.21
C GLU A 106 4.91 2.55 -14.99
N PHE A 107 3.74 2.74 -15.59
CA PHE A 107 2.64 1.80 -15.50
C PHE A 107 2.22 1.36 -16.90
N ARG A 108 2.35 0.07 -17.17
CA ARG A 108 2.03 -0.51 -18.47
C ARG A 108 0.85 -1.47 -18.35
N THR A 109 0.14 -1.66 -19.44
CA THR A 109 -0.81 -2.79 -19.58
C THR A 109 -0.06 -3.97 -20.19
N ILE A 110 -0.12 -5.13 -19.55
CA ILE A 110 0.50 -6.37 -20.03
C ILE A 110 -0.53 -7.48 -20.16
N PHE A 111 -0.23 -8.47 -21.00
CA PHE A 111 -1.04 -9.68 -21.13
C PHE A 111 -0.27 -10.85 -20.53
N VAL A 112 -0.80 -11.42 -19.44
CA VAL A 112 -0.21 -12.58 -18.76
C VAL A 112 -1.19 -13.73 -18.90
N ASN A 113 -0.77 -14.82 -19.56
CA ASN A 113 -1.60 -16.03 -19.76
C ASN A 113 -2.99 -15.71 -20.35
N GLY A 114 -3.06 -14.83 -21.34
CA GLY A 114 -4.32 -14.39 -21.96
C GLY A 114 -5.16 -13.41 -21.14
N THR A 115 -4.76 -13.10 -19.90
CA THR A 115 -5.43 -12.12 -19.04
C THR A 115 -4.77 -10.75 -19.18
N ARG A 116 -5.58 -9.72 -19.44
CA ARG A 116 -5.12 -8.32 -19.53
C ARG A 116 -4.97 -7.73 -18.12
N CYS A 117 -3.74 -7.45 -17.72
CA CYS A 117 -3.42 -6.75 -16.48
C CYS A 117 -3.12 -5.28 -16.78
N ASN A 118 -3.99 -4.37 -16.31
CA ASN A 118 -3.78 -2.93 -16.43
C ASN A 118 -2.97 -2.39 -15.26
N ASN A 119 -2.31 -1.24 -15.46
CA ASN A 119 -1.55 -0.51 -14.43
C ASN A 119 -0.50 -1.36 -13.71
N VAL A 120 0.20 -2.22 -14.44
CA VAL A 120 1.31 -2.98 -13.90
C VAL A 120 2.52 -2.08 -13.78
N MET A 121 3.07 -2.02 -12.58
CA MET A 121 4.19 -1.15 -12.24
C MET A 121 5.52 -1.76 -12.71
N PHE A 122 6.30 -0.93 -13.39
CA PHE A 122 7.69 -1.18 -13.74
C PHE A 122 8.56 -0.10 -13.09
N ILE A 123 9.71 -0.51 -12.55
CA ILE A 123 10.64 0.38 -11.84
C ILE A 123 12.07 0.14 -12.29
N GLU A 124 12.77 1.22 -12.62
CA GLU A 124 14.16 1.20 -13.09
C GLU A 124 15.02 2.15 -12.24
N PRO A 125 16.18 1.73 -11.72
CA PRO A 125 17.11 2.63 -11.06
C PRO A 125 17.83 3.52 -12.07
N ILE A 126 18.17 4.75 -11.67
CA ILE A 126 19.00 5.66 -12.48
C ILE A 126 20.43 5.60 -11.90
N PRO A 127 21.36 4.86 -12.52
CA PRO A 127 22.67 4.56 -11.92
C PRO A 127 23.49 5.81 -11.59
N GLU A 128 23.45 6.81 -12.46
CA GLU A 128 24.23 8.05 -12.32
C GLU A 128 23.80 8.84 -11.07
N GLU A 129 22.50 8.91 -10.79
CA GLU A 129 21.97 9.62 -9.62
C GLU A 129 22.20 8.82 -8.33
N ILE A 130 22.11 7.49 -8.39
CA ILE A 130 22.43 6.61 -7.25
C ILE A 130 23.93 6.71 -6.90
N GLN A 131 24.81 6.79 -7.90
CA GLN A 131 26.25 6.93 -7.69
C GLN A 131 26.56 8.20 -6.89
N LYS A 132 25.94 9.35 -7.22
CA LYS A 132 26.14 10.62 -6.51
C LYS A 132 25.81 10.54 -5.02
N ILE A 133 24.81 9.75 -4.63
CA ILE A 133 24.40 9.63 -3.22
C ILE A 133 25.12 8.51 -2.46
N SER A 134 26.00 7.75 -3.14
CA SER A 134 26.70 6.60 -2.58
C SER A 134 28.08 6.99 -2.03
N ILE A 135 28.42 6.52 -0.84
CA ILE A 135 29.51 7.03 0.00
C ILE A 135 30.90 6.89 -0.63
N LEU A 136 31.11 5.83 -1.42
CA LEU A 136 32.39 5.57 -2.06
C LEU A 136 32.71 6.55 -3.20
N TYR A 137 31.72 7.30 -3.69
CA TYR A 137 31.86 8.25 -4.79
C TYR A 137 31.83 9.71 -4.33
N TRP A 138 31.90 9.95 -3.01
CA TRP A 138 32.08 11.30 -2.49
C TRP A 138 33.57 11.64 -2.51
N GLU A 139 33.98 12.50 -3.45
CA GLU A 139 35.39 12.91 -3.62
C GLU A 139 36.03 13.45 -2.32
N ASN A 140 35.23 13.97 -1.38
CA ASN A 140 35.71 14.57 -0.12
C ASN A 140 34.92 14.14 1.14
N GLY A 141 34.23 12.99 1.11
CA GLY A 141 33.43 12.51 2.25
C GLY A 141 32.20 13.37 2.61
N THR A 142 31.92 14.40 1.82
CA THR A 142 30.77 15.30 1.94
C THR A 142 29.72 14.94 0.88
N PRO A 143 28.44 14.77 1.23
CA PRO A 143 27.40 14.45 0.27
C PRO A 143 27.22 15.59 -0.75
N PRO A 144 27.11 15.32 -2.06
CA PRO A 144 26.85 16.35 -3.04
C PRO A 144 25.51 17.02 -2.71
N THR A 145 25.55 18.34 -2.58
CA THR A 145 24.43 19.16 -2.16
C THR A 145 23.33 19.09 -3.23
N LEU A 146 22.32 18.24 -3.03
CA LEU A 146 21.07 18.34 -3.77
C LEU A 146 20.36 19.61 -3.26
N GLU A 147 20.36 20.66 -4.09
CA GLU A 147 19.74 21.97 -3.87
C GLU A 147 18.45 21.89 -3.03
N ARG A 148 18.58 22.19 -1.74
CA ARG A 148 17.43 22.45 -0.87
C ARG A 148 16.99 23.88 -1.10
N LYS A 149 15.81 24.10 -1.70
CA LYS A 149 15.09 25.37 -1.49
C LYS A 149 14.66 25.43 -0.03
N ARG A 150 15.50 25.99 0.85
CA ARG A 150 15.12 26.39 2.21
C ARG A 150 15.38 27.88 2.37
N VAL A 151 14.31 28.60 2.68
CA VAL A 151 14.37 29.99 3.14
C VAL A 151 15.16 30.02 4.46
N LEU A 152 16.16 30.89 4.54
CA LEU A 152 17.07 31.06 5.67
C LEU A 152 16.32 31.67 6.87
N GLN A 153 16.52 31.09 8.06
CA GLN A 153 16.48 31.84 9.32
C GLN A 153 17.57 31.32 10.26
N GLN A 154 18.20 32.28 10.92
CA GLN A 154 19.52 32.20 11.55
C GLN A 154 19.50 31.66 13.00
N ASN A 155 20.59 30.95 13.33
CA ASN A 155 21.39 30.93 14.56
C ASN A 155 20.70 30.82 15.95
N GLU A 156 20.83 29.65 16.60
CA GLU A 156 21.19 29.54 18.03
C GLU A 156 21.97 28.21 18.32
N PRO A 157 22.85 28.15 19.36
CA PRO A 157 23.77 27.04 19.64
C PRO A 157 23.12 25.85 20.39
N PRO A 158 23.76 24.67 20.47
CA PRO A 158 23.10 23.43 20.88
C PRO A 158 23.02 23.31 22.41
N SER A 159 21.80 23.17 22.93
CA SER A 159 21.54 22.71 24.30
C SER A 159 21.21 21.22 24.27
N TYR A 160 21.98 20.45 25.05
CA TYR A 160 21.83 19.01 25.22
C TYR A 160 20.66 18.68 26.17
N ASP A 161 20.16 17.46 26.02
CA ASP A 161 19.08 16.79 26.76
C ASP A 161 17.63 17.10 26.36
N LYS A 162 17.09 16.21 25.53
CA LYS A 162 15.78 15.57 25.74
C LYS A 162 15.68 14.27 24.94
N LYS A 163 15.30 13.19 25.63
CA LYS A 163 14.89 11.91 25.04
C LYS A 163 13.61 12.15 24.24
N GLU A 164 13.71 12.22 22.92
CA GLU A 164 12.54 12.28 22.05
C GLU A 164 12.20 10.89 21.48
N GLU A 165 11.01 10.43 21.85
CA GLU A 165 10.31 9.29 21.28
C GLU A 165 10.23 9.37 19.74
N PRO A 166 10.10 8.23 19.02
CA PRO A 166 10.01 8.23 17.56
C PRO A 166 8.80 9.04 17.08
N PRO A 167 8.95 9.85 16.01
CA PRO A 167 7.89 10.73 15.55
C PRO A 167 6.73 9.92 14.97
N THR A 168 5.53 10.12 15.55
CA THR A 168 4.27 9.75 14.91
C THR A 168 3.95 10.76 13.81
N PHE A 169 3.69 10.27 12.61
CA PHE A 169 3.12 11.06 11.51
C PHE A 169 1.71 11.55 11.91
N LYS A 170 1.60 12.71 12.56
CA LYS A 170 0.30 13.38 12.67
C LYS A 170 0.02 14.16 11.40
N ARG A 171 -0.51 13.46 10.40
CA ARG A 171 -1.30 14.05 9.31
C ARG A 171 -2.60 13.24 9.21
N LYS A 172 -3.74 13.86 9.50
CA LYS A 172 -5.07 13.24 9.30
C LYS A 172 -5.21 12.82 7.85
N THR A 173 -5.04 11.53 7.58
CA THR A 173 -5.51 10.85 6.37
C THR A 173 -5.87 9.43 6.77
N ASN A 174 -7.11 9.05 6.57
CA ASN A 174 -7.66 7.74 6.92
C ASN A 174 -7.01 6.65 6.06
N THR A 175 -6.07 5.88 6.60
CA THR A 175 -5.79 4.47 6.23
C THR A 175 -4.85 3.89 7.29
N GLU A 176 -5.41 3.11 8.21
CA GLU A 176 -4.67 2.32 9.20
C GLU A 176 -4.09 1.06 8.55
N ASN A 177 -2.97 0.58 9.10
CA ASN A 177 -2.58 -0.83 9.07
C ASN A 177 -1.61 -1.05 10.25
N THR A 178 -2.12 -1.67 11.32
CA THR A 178 -1.30 -2.34 12.33
C THR A 178 -1.86 -3.74 12.52
N THR A 179 -1.03 -4.73 12.25
CA THR A 179 -1.22 -6.11 12.69
C THR A 179 -0.29 -6.32 13.87
N LYS A 180 -0.84 -6.73 15.02
CA LYS A 180 -0.10 -7.37 16.10
C LYS A 180 -0.82 -8.67 16.42
N ASN A 181 -0.05 -9.75 16.48
CA ASN A 181 -0.53 -11.08 16.83
C ASN A 181 -1.11 -11.10 18.24
N THR A 182 -2.27 -11.73 18.41
CA THR A 182 -2.61 -12.46 19.63
C THR A 182 -3.22 -13.79 19.24
N THR A 183 -2.50 -14.85 19.59
CA THR A 183 -2.96 -16.22 19.65
C THR A 183 -4.06 -16.31 20.70
N GLU A 184 -5.26 -16.79 20.33
CA GLU A 184 -6.12 -17.55 21.23
C GLU A 184 -7.16 -18.33 20.41
N ASN A 185 -7.26 -19.62 20.71
CA ASN A 185 -8.21 -20.56 20.13
C ASN A 185 -9.65 -20.07 20.28
N VAL A 186 -10.32 -19.73 19.18
CA VAL A 186 -11.78 -19.73 19.11
C VAL A 186 -12.21 -20.41 17.81
N SER A 187 -12.71 -21.64 17.99
CA SER A 187 -13.67 -22.38 17.18
C SER A 187 -13.90 -21.92 15.73
N SER A 188 -13.72 -22.86 14.81
CA SER A 188 -13.97 -22.82 13.36
C SER A 188 -15.44 -22.58 12.93
N SER A 189 -16.19 -21.78 13.69
CA SER A 189 -17.56 -21.33 13.42
C SER A 189 -17.75 -19.82 13.62
N SER A 190 -16.66 -19.04 13.72
CA SER A 190 -16.74 -17.62 14.06
C SER A 190 -16.95 -16.73 12.83
N ILE A 191 -17.77 -15.70 12.97
CA ILE A 191 -17.92 -14.55 12.05
C ILE A 191 -16.58 -13.99 11.51
N PHE A 192 -15.49 -14.13 12.27
CA PHE A 192 -14.14 -13.73 11.83
C PHE A 192 -13.64 -14.57 10.65
N SER A 193 -13.86 -15.89 10.66
CA SER A 193 -13.51 -16.76 9.53
C SER A 193 -14.39 -16.47 8.32
N PHE A 194 -15.67 -16.14 8.53
CA PHE A 194 -16.56 -15.70 7.45
C PHE A 194 -16.02 -14.42 6.79
N TYR A 195 -15.55 -13.47 7.59
CA TYR A 195 -14.92 -12.26 7.10
C TYR A 195 -13.66 -12.58 6.27
N GLU A 196 -12.72 -13.35 6.82
CA GLU A 196 -11.43 -13.62 6.17
C GLU A 196 -11.58 -14.27 4.80
N ASN A 197 -12.50 -15.24 4.69
CA ASN A 197 -12.73 -15.98 3.46
C ASN A 197 -13.37 -15.14 2.34
N ASN A 198 -14.10 -14.08 2.69
CA ASN A 198 -14.91 -13.34 1.72
C ASN A 198 -14.47 -11.89 1.50
N PHE A 199 -13.91 -11.23 2.52
CA PHE A 199 -13.52 -9.82 2.50
C PHE A 199 -12.00 -9.61 2.49
N GLY A 200 -11.22 -10.66 2.79
CA GLY A 200 -9.77 -10.65 2.80
C GLY A 200 -9.18 -10.54 4.21
N ILE A 201 -7.94 -10.06 4.31
CA ILE A 201 -7.16 -10.10 5.57
C ILE A 201 -7.91 -9.37 6.70
N LEU A 202 -8.15 -10.09 7.80
CA LEU A 202 -8.69 -9.54 9.04
C LEU A 202 -7.57 -8.82 9.80
N ASN A 203 -7.71 -7.51 9.98
CA ASN A 203 -6.79 -6.72 10.80
C ASN A 203 -7.43 -6.45 12.19
N SER A 204 -6.62 -6.00 13.17
CA SER A 204 -7.09 -5.76 14.56
C SER A 204 -8.28 -4.81 14.62
N PHE A 205 -8.23 -3.70 13.87
CA PHE A 205 -9.29 -2.70 13.86
C PHE A 205 -10.62 -3.29 13.37
N ILE A 206 -10.58 -4.08 12.30
CA ILE A 206 -11.77 -4.73 11.75
C ILE A 206 -12.26 -5.84 12.69
N ALA A 207 -11.37 -6.61 13.31
CA ALA A 207 -11.75 -7.61 14.30
C ALA A 207 -12.45 -6.96 15.51
N GLU A 208 -11.91 -5.86 16.03
CA GLU A 208 -12.52 -5.07 17.11
C GLU A 208 -13.88 -4.49 16.67
N ASN A 209 -13.96 -3.95 15.45
CA ASN A 209 -15.22 -3.41 14.90
C ASN A 209 -16.29 -4.49 14.74
N ILE A 210 -15.93 -5.67 14.19
CA ILE A 210 -16.83 -6.81 14.10
C ILE A 210 -17.27 -7.27 15.49
N SER A 211 -16.34 -7.38 16.44
CA SER A 211 -16.63 -7.76 17.83
C SER A 211 -17.63 -6.79 18.47
N GLN A 212 -17.42 -5.50 18.27
CA GLN A 212 -18.32 -4.46 18.75
C GLN A 212 -19.71 -4.60 18.12
N TRP A 213 -19.81 -4.79 16.80
CA TRP A 213 -21.10 -4.99 16.14
C TRP A 213 -21.82 -6.27 16.57
N VAL A 214 -21.08 -7.35 16.83
CA VAL A 214 -21.65 -8.59 17.37
C VAL A 214 -22.24 -8.35 18.76
N ASN A 215 -21.56 -7.56 19.60
CA ASN A 215 -22.03 -7.19 20.94
C ASN A 215 -23.22 -6.22 20.91
N ASP A 216 -23.20 -5.23 20.00
CA ASP A 216 -24.23 -4.19 19.89
C ASP A 216 -25.51 -4.70 19.20
N THR A 217 -25.39 -5.75 18.38
CA THR A 217 -26.50 -6.34 17.63
C THR A 217 -26.59 -7.85 17.92
N SER A 218 -26.17 -8.69 16.97
CA SER A 218 -25.99 -10.13 17.14
C SER A 218 -25.11 -10.65 16.01
N GLU A 219 -24.46 -11.81 16.23
CA GLU A 219 -23.64 -12.45 15.19
C GLU A 219 -24.42 -12.73 13.90
N GLU A 220 -25.69 -13.13 14.03
CA GLU A 220 -26.59 -13.39 12.90
C GLU A 220 -26.83 -12.14 12.04
N LEU A 221 -27.04 -10.98 12.67
CA LEU A 221 -27.23 -9.71 11.95
C LEU A 221 -25.93 -9.29 11.26
N VAL A 222 -24.79 -9.42 11.94
CA VAL A 222 -23.49 -9.11 11.34
C VAL A 222 -23.22 -9.98 10.11
N GLN A 223 -23.45 -11.29 10.20
CA GLN A 223 -23.31 -12.19 9.06
C GLN A 223 -24.28 -11.82 7.93
N ALA A 224 -25.54 -11.55 8.25
CA ALA A 224 -26.57 -11.20 7.26
C ALA A 224 -26.27 -9.86 6.54
N ALA A 225 -25.62 -8.91 7.20
CA ALA A 225 -25.15 -7.67 6.58
C ALA A 225 -23.93 -7.93 5.67
N MET A 226 -22.99 -8.77 6.09
CA MET A 226 -21.85 -9.19 5.28
C MET A 226 -22.30 -9.91 4.00
N GLU A 227 -23.21 -10.88 4.09
CA GLU A 227 -23.77 -11.58 2.92
C GLU A 227 -24.40 -10.61 1.90
N ARG A 228 -25.13 -9.59 2.38
CA ARG A 228 -25.73 -8.56 1.53
C ARG A 228 -24.68 -7.69 0.84
N ALA A 229 -23.57 -7.39 1.51
CA ALA A 229 -22.45 -6.69 0.88
C ALA A 229 -21.80 -7.53 -0.22
N LEU A 230 -21.60 -8.83 0.01
CA LEU A 230 -21.03 -9.75 -0.98
C LEU A 230 -21.92 -9.93 -2.21
N LYS A 231 -23.25 -10.02 -2.04
CA LYS A 231 -24.21 -10.03 -3.16
C LYS A 231 -24.08 -8.81 -4.08
N GLN A 232 -23.59 -7.68 -3.55
CA GLN A 232 -23.34 -6.45 -4.30
C GLN A 232 -21.86 -6.23 -4.64
N GLN A 233 -20.99 -7.22 -4.39
CA GLN A 233 -19.53 -7.14 -4.54
C GLN A 233 -18.92 -5.92 -3.83
N LYS A 234 -19.43 -5.60 -2.64
CA LYS A 234 -18.99 -4.47 -1.81
C LYS A 234 -18.12 -4.94 -0.65
N LYS A 235 -17.25 -4.03 -0.20
CA LYS A 235 -16.33 -4.24 0.93
C LYS A 235 -17.06 -4.07 2.28
N TRP A 236 -16.38 -4.42 3.38
CA TRP A 236 -16.87 -4.33 4.76
C TRP A 236 -17.61 -3.03 5.10
N ASN A 237 -17.10 -1.87 4.68
CA ASN A 237 -17.73 -0.57 4.96
C ASN A 237 -19.19 -0.48 4.48
N TYR A 238 -19.56 -1.27 3.46
CA TYR A 238 -20.93 -1.37 3.00
C TYR A 238 -21.81 -2.22 3.94
N ALA A 239 -21.27 -3.33 4.46
CA ALA A 239 -21.93 -4.14 5.50
C ALA A 239 -22.11 -3.31 6.79
N GLU A 240 -21.10 -2.54 7.19
CA GLU A 240 -21.18 -1.62 8.32
C GLU A 240 -22.27 -0.55 8.11
N GLY A 241 -22.41 -0.04 6.88
CA GLY A 241 -23.49 0.88 6.52
C GLY A 241 -24.88 0.26 6.65
N ILE A 242 -25.03 -1.02 6.28
CA ILE A 242 -26.27 -1.78 6.48
C ILE A 242 -26.56 -1.93 7.98
N LEU A 243 -25.57 -2.29 8.79
CA LEU A 243 -25.73 -2.44 10.24
C LEU A 243 -26.14 -1.13 10.91
N LYS A 244 -25.52 0.00 10.54
CA LYS A 244 -25.93 1.34 11.00
C LYS A 244 -27.37 1.65 10.63
N GLN A 245 -27.78 1.33 9.40
CA GLN A 245 -29.16 1.51 8.97
C GLN A 245 -30.12 0.65 9.80
N TRP A 246 -29.78 -0.60 10.09
CA TRP A 246 -30.61 -1.49 10.90
C TRP A 246 -30.76 -1.00 12.34
N VAL A 247 -29.67 -0.59 12.99
CA VAL A 247 -29.71 0.00 14.33
C VAL A 247 -30.57 1.27 14.35
N ASN A 248 -30.41 2.15 13.36
CA ASN A 248 -31.22 3.38 13.27
C ASN A 248 -32.72 3.11 13.06
N ASN A 249 -33.08 1.96 12.49
CA ASN A 249 -34.48 1.54 12.29
C ASN A 249 -34.96 0.56 13.38
N ASN A 250 -34.23 0.42 14.50
CA ASN A 250 -34.55 -0.49 15.61
C ASN A 250 -34.76 -1.97 15.18
N VAL A 251 -34.05 -2.42 14.15
CA VAL A 251 -34.07 -3.81 13.67
C VAL A 251 -33.25 -4.67 14.63
N LYS A 252 -33.88 -5.65 15.27
CA LYS A 252 -33.22 -6.52 16.28
C LYS A 252 -33.19 -7.99 15.90
N THR A 253 -33.98 -8.40 14.91
CA THR A 253 -34.09 -9.80 14.49
C THR A 253 -34.00 -9.93 12.97
N LEU A 254 -33.64 -11.12 12.47
CA LEU A 254 -33.65 -11.41 11.03
C LEU A 254 -35.04 -11.20 10.40
N LYS A 255 -36.12 -11.41 11.18
CA LYS A 255 -37.49 -11.13 10.73
C LYS A 255 -37.73 -9.65 10.46
N ASP A 256 -37.17 -8.77 11.28
CA ASP A 256 -37.26 -7.32 11.09
C ASP A 256 -36.48 -6.89 9.84
N VAL A 257 -35.35 -7.57 9.56
CA VAL A 257 -34.57 -7.33 8.34
C VAL A 257 -35.38 -7.69 7.09
N ASP A 258 -36.08 -8.83 7.10
CA ASP A 258 -36.91 -9.26 5.97
C ASP A 258 -38.12 -8.34 5.75
N ALA A 259 -38.71 -7.83 6.84
CA ALA A 259 -39.77 -6.82 6.77
C ALA A 259 -39.26 -5.52 6.12
N LEU A 260 -38.08 -5.03 6.54
CA LEU A 260 -37.45 -3.83 6.00
C LEU A 260 -37.08 -3.98 4.52
N GLU A 261 -36.61 -5.16 4.12
CA GLU A 261 -36.30 -5.46 2.71
C GLU A 261 -37.57 -5.46 1.84
N THR A 262 -38.66 -6.03 2.35
CA THR A 262 -39.96 -6.04 1.66
C THR A 262 -40.45 -4.61 1.40
N GLU A 263 -40.27 -3.71 2.37
CA GLU A 263 -40.60 -2.29 2.23
C GLU A 263 -39.64 -1.55 1.28
N TYR A 264 -38.33 -1.85 1.34
CA TYR A 264 -37.34 -1.25 0.45
C TYR A 264 -37.57 -1.62 -1.02
N GLN A 265 -37.88 -2.89 -1.31
CA GLN A 265 -38.21 -3.34 -2.66
C GLN A 265 -39.51 -2.72 -3.17
N ARG A 266 -40.53 -2.60 -2.31
CA ARG A 266 -41.79 -1.89 -2.63
C ARG A 266 -41.51 -0.43 -3.02
N ASN A 267 -40.66 0.27 -2.26
CA ASN A 267 -40.31 1.67 -2.50
C ASN A 267 -39.39 1.87 -3.74
N LYS A 268 -38.52 0.90 -4.06
CA LYS A 268 -37.69 0.91 -5.27
C LYS A 268 -38.54 0.76 -6.55
N GLY A 269 -39.61 -0.02 -6.49
CA GLY A 269 -40.60 -0.14 -7.57
C GLY A 269 -41.42 1.14 -7.81
N VAL A 270 -41.75 1.89 -6.75
CA VAL A 270 -42.51 3.15 -6.84
C VAL A 270 -41.68 4.27 -7.46
N LYS A 271 -40.40 4.43 -7.07
CA LYS A 271 -39.52 5.47 -7.66
C LYS A 271 -39.23 5.26 -9.14
N LYS A 272 -39.23 4.01 -9.63
CA LYS A 272 -39.09 3.69 -11.06
C LYS A 272 -40.32 4.11 -11.90
N ARG A 273 -41.50 4.20 -11.28
CA ARG A 273 -42.75 4.65 -11.95
C ARG A 273 -42.88 6.17 -12.03
N VAL A 274 -42.31 6.92 -11.09
CA VAL A 274 -42.39 8.39 -11.06
C VAL A 274 -41.44 9.08 -12.05
N GLY A 275 -40.34 8.40 -12.45
CA GLY A 275 -39.33 8.97 -13.36
C GLY A 275 -39.62 8.94 -14.87
N ILE A 276 -40.78 8.41 -15.31
CA ILE A 276 -41.08 8.19 -16.75
C ILE A 276 -42.13 9.18 -17.30
N ASN A 277 -42.60 10.16 -16.51
CA ASN A 277 -43.67 11.08 -16.96
C ASN A 277 -43.26 12.56 -16.96
N ARG A 278 -42.23 12.90 -17.74
CA ARG A 278 -42.09 14.24 -18.32
C ARG A 278 -42.17 14.11 -19.84
N LYS A 279 -43.40 14.04 -20.33
CA LYS A 279 -43.73 14.28 -21.74
C LYS A 279 -43.42 15.75 -22.05
N SER A 280 -42.66 15.93 -23.12
CA SER A 280 -42.66 17.08 -23.99
C SER A 280 -44.08 17.33 -24.49
N ASP A 281 -44.56 18.57 -24.35
CA ASP A 281 -45.61 19.13 -25.20
C ASP A 281 -45.14 20.52 -25.66
N ASP A 282 -45.43 20.75 -26.94
CA ASP A 282 -45.03 21.78 -27.88
C ASP A 282 -45.30 23.25 -27.48
N SER A 283 -44.56 24.18 -28.10
CA SER A 283 -45.10 25.14 -29.10
C SER A 283 -44.24 26.42 -29.25
N ASP A 284 -43.75 26.59 -30.48
CA ASP A 284 -43.67 27.79 -31.33
C ASP A 284 -42.83 29.03 -30.98
N SER A 285 -41.84 29.30 -31.84
CA SER A 285 -41.65 30.53 -32.66
C SER A 285 -40.21 30.54 -33.22
N GLU A 286 -40.03 30.18 -34.49
CA GLU A 286 -39.88 31.07 -35.65
C GLU A 286 -38.55 31.84 -35.78
N TYR A 287 -37.95 31.68 -36.99
CA TYR A 287 -37.13 32.64 -37.75
C TYR A 287 -35.64 32.84 -37.34
N ILE A 288 -34.62 32.94 -38.21
CA ILE A 288 -34.34 32.65 -39.64
C ILE A 288 -32.81 32.78 -39.81
N GLY A 289 -32.24 32.17 -40.86
CA GLY A 289 -31.32 32.92 -41.72
C GLY A 289 -29.94 32.35 -42.00
N LEU A 290 -29.90 31.57 -43.08
CA LEU A 290 -28.80 31.34 -44.03
C LEU A 290 -27.49 30.75 -43.51
#